data_AF-A0A1M6WPK8-F1
#
_entry.id   AF-A0A1M6WPK8-F1
#
_cell.length_a   1.000
_cell.length_b   1.000
_cell.length_c   1.000
_cell.angle_alpha   90.00
_cell.angle_beta   90.00
_cell.angle_gamma   90.00
#
_symmetry.space_group_name_H-M   'P 1'
#
loop_
_entity.id
_entity.type
_entity.pdbx_description
1 polymer ?
#
loop_
_entity_poly.entity_id
_entity_poly.type
_entity_poly.pdbx_seq_one_letter_code
_entity_poly.pdbx_strand_id
1 'polypeptide(L)'
;MKAEFFKATLRTTATFLAIACSGAFSQTSCPHFLLNGPMVVNIEGFFVNEKMSRVSLDVEWRHHPEALDTFFVNQPDVPKFNFVTAGEYRYMEFPDIKVKRQLGTHHLKENIGETPLKLDDMELLANGQFLCRDSSVQKPNILSTAFSMAWWSLVADSLPQPSKVTMNGARKEKRSFWIRQWKNYSGEMLPTLVKLESEKYSGEIWIRSAYTIQALQADPLKNSVEGKPKPPLPDLFRKIPVKGERKIPLILKLNQELLRE
;
A
#
# COMPACT_ATOMS: atom_id res chain seq x y z
N MET A 1 -54.33 -14.47 66.53
CA MET A 1 -54.70 -15.86 66.86
C MET A 1 -55.19 -16.51 65.58
N LYS A 2 -54.61 -17.51 64.93
CA LYS A 2 -53.49 -18.47 65.12
C LYS A 2 -52.94 -18.71 63.68
N ALA A 3 -51.64 -18.75 63.38
CA ALA A 3 -50.75 -19.94 63.42
C ALA A 3 -51.48 -21.24 62.98
N GLU A 4 -51.03 -22.06 62.02
CA GLU A 4 -49.67 -22.33 61.55
C GLU A 4 -49.68 -23.41 60.43
N PHE A 5 -48.54 -23.55 59.74
CA PHE A 5 -48.00 -24.72 59.04
C PHE A 5 -48.66 -25.29 57.77
N PHE A 6 -47.94 -25.24 56.64
CA PHE A 6 -47.52 -26.46 55.92
C PHE A 6 -46.28 -26.23 55.03
N LYS A 7 -45.19 -26.89 55.47
CA LYS A 7 -44.00 -27.44 54.80
C LYS A 7 -43.45 -26.88 53.48
N ALA A 8 -42.16 -26.56 53.58
CA ALA A 8 -41.18 -26.39 52.52
C ALA A 8 -41.18 -27.50 51.46
N THR A 9 -41.04 -27.10 50.20
CA THR A 9 -40.36 -27.92 49.19
C THR A 9 -39.32 -27.05 48.49
N LEU A 10 -38.07 -27.33 48.84
CA LEU A 10 -36.88 -26.83 48.19
C LEU A 10 -36.81 -27.44 46.78
N ARG A 11 -36.95 -26.62 45.72
CA ARG A 11 -36.43 -26.95 44.40
C ARG A 11 -35.75 -25.74 43.80
N THR A 12 -34.45 -25.71 44.03
CA THR A 12 -33.43 -25.12 43.17
C THR A 12 -33.70 -25.42 41.69
N THR A 13 -33.97 -24.38 40.92
CA THR A 13 -33.69 -24.30 39.47
C THR A 13 -33.19 -22.88 39.25
N ALA A 14 -31.90 -22.64 39.47
CA ALA A 14 -30.90 -22.70 38.41
C ALA A 14 -31.18 -21.64 37.35
N THR A 15 -30.66 -20.45 37.64
CA THR A 15 -30.17 -19.42 36.74
C THR A 15 -29.86 -19.96 35.34
N PHE A 16 -30.71 -19.65 34.36
CA PHE A 16 -30.30 -19.70 32.96
C PHE A 16 -30.02 -18.27 32.49
N LEU A 17 -28.78 -17.88 32.74
CA LEU A 17 -28.10 -16.80 32.06
C LEU A 17 -27.89 -17.27 30.60
N ALA A 18 -28.89 -17.12 29.74
CA ALA A 18 -28.69 -17.32 28.31
C ALA A 18 -27.98 -16.06 27.77
N ILE A 19 -26.66 -16.08 27.90
CA ILE A 19 -25.75 -15.22 27.13
C ILE A 19 -26.02 -15.54 25.65
N ALA A 20 -26.88 -14.76 25.01
CA ALA A 20 -26.94 -14.69 23.56
C ALA A 20 -25.70 -13.93 23.06
N CYS A 21 -24.53 -14.54 23.19
CA CYS A 21 -23.38 -14.24 22.35
C CYS A 21 -23.63 -14.94 21.01
N SER A 22 -24.58 -14.43 20.24
CA SER A 22 -24.64 -14.71 18.80
C SER A 22 -23.34 -14.18 18.22
N GLY A 23 -22.49 -15.10 17.76
CA GLY A 23 -21.14 -14.82 17.32
C GLY A 23 -21.07 -13.58 16.43
N ALA A 24 -20.15 -12.68 16.76
CA ALA A 24 -19.62 -11.78 15.76
C ALA A 24 -19.09 -12.67 14.64
N PHE A 25 -19.82 -12.75 13.53
CA PHE A 25 -19.29 -13.25 12.27
C PHE A 25 -18.11 -12.32 11.95
N SER A 26 -16.93 -12.72 12.37
CA SER A 26 -15.68 -12.10 11.93
C SER A 26 -15.73 -12.17 10.40
N GLN A 27 -15.91 -11.01 9.75
CA GLN A 27 -15.88 -10.95 8.30
C GLN A 27 -14.46 -11.33 7.89
N THR A 28 -14.30 -12.52 7.31
CA THR A 28 -13.01 -13.01 6.85
C THR A 28 -12.48 -12.07 5.78
N SER A 29 -11.21 -11.68 5.87
CA SER A 29 -10.54 -10.89 4.82
C SER A 29 -9.99 -11.81 3.72
N CYS A 30 -10.19 -11.39 2.48
CA CYS A 30 -9.73 -12.04 1.26
C CYS A 30 -8.80 -11.05 0.54
N PRO A 31 -7.47 -11.24 0.63
CA PRO A 31 -6.54 -10.37 -0.08
C PRO A 31 -6.65 -10.58 -1.60
N HIS A 32 -6.47 -9.51 -2.35
CA HIS A 32 -6.40 -9.55 -3.80
C HIS A 32 -5.27 -8.63 -4.27
N PHE A 33 -4.13 -9.24 -4.59
CA PHE A 33 -2.93 -8.53 -5.02
C PHE A 33 -2.85 -8.47 -6.55
N LEU A 34 -2.32 -7.37 -7.08
CA LEU A 34 -2.07 -7.23 -8.52
C LEU A 34 -0.79 -7.97 -8.94
N LEU A 35 0.17 -8.07 -8.01
CA LEU A 35 1.48 -8.67 -8.21
C LEU A 35 1.65 -9.83 -7.24
N ASN A 36 2.24 -10.94 -7.71
CA ASN A 36 2.50 -12.11 -6.87
C ASN A 36 3.95 -12.18 -6.39
N GLY A 37 4.85 -11.41 -7.00
CA GLY A 37 6.28 -11.40 -6.69
C GLY A 37 6.88 -10.01 -6.62
N PRO A 38 8.09 -9.86 -6.06
CA PRO A 38 8.75 -8.56 -5.92
C PRO A 38 9.04 -7.90 -7.27
N MET A 39 8.55 -6.68 -7.47
CA MET A 39 8.74 -5.93 -8.70
C MET A 39 8.92 -4.43 -8.46
N VAL A 40 9.55 -3.77 -9.43
CA VAL A 40 9.54 -2.32 -9.58
C VAL A 40 8.63 -1.97 -10.75
N VAL A 41 7.66 -1.09 -10.51
CA VAL A 41 6.69 -0.61 -11.50
C VAL A 41 6.80 0.91 -11.57
N ASN A 42 7.11 1.44 -12.75
CA ASN A 42 7.19 2.86 -13.02
C ASN A 42 5.91 3.31 -13.71
N ILE A 43 5.17 4.17 -13.03
CA ILE A 43 3.83 4.63 -13.39
C ILE A 43 3.90 6.12 -13.66
N GLU A 44 3.35 6.56 -14.78
CA GLU A 44 3.12 7.97 -15.07
C GLU A 44 1.62 8.23 -15.13
N GLY A 45 1.21 9.41 -14.65
CA GLY A 45 -0.17 9.84 -14.63
C GLY A 45 -0.30 11.29 -15.08
N PHE A 46 -1.30 11.56 -15.91
CA PHE A 46 -1.62 12.89 -16.43
C PHE A 46 -3.11 13.13 -16.30
N PHE A 47 -3.48 14.23 -15.63
CA PHE A 47 -4.85 14.46 -15.20
C PHE A 47 -5.29 15.91 -15.45
N VAL A 48 -6.60 16.06 -15.63
CA VAL A 48 -7.33 17.31 -15.37
C VAL A 48 -8.04 17.12 -14.04
N ASN A 49 -7.65 17.90 -13.03
CA ASN A 49 -8.18 17.77 -11.67
C ASN A 49 -9.53 18.48 -11.48
N GLU A 50 -10.07 18.44 -10.25
CA GLU A 50 -11.35 19.09 -9.91
C GLU A 50 -11.36 20.62 -10.12
N LYS A 51 -10.18 21.26 -10.13
CA LYS A 51 -10.01 22.69 -10.41
C LYS A 51 -9.82 22.96 -11.90
N MET A 52 -10.10 21.99 -12.76
CA MET A 52 -9.89 22.05 -14.22
C MET A 52 -8.43 22.35 -14.62
N SER A 53 -7.48 22.06 -13.73
CA SER A 53 -6.06 22.30 -13.93
C SER A 53 -5.34 21.03 -14.34
N ARG A 54 -4.35 21.16 -15.22
CA ARG A 54 -3.52 20.04 -15.66
C ARG A 54 -2.48 19.73 -14.61
N VAL A 55 -2.41 18.47 -14.19
CA VAL A 55 -1.46 17.99 -13.19
C VAL A 55 -0.90 16.64 -13.63
N SER A 56 0.34 16.35 -13.24
CA SER A 56 0.98 15.07 -13.53
C SER A 56 1.60 14.47 -12.28
N LEU A 57 1.90 13.18 -12.38
CA LEU A 57 2.47 12.36 -11.31
C LEU A 57 3.39 11.31 -11.93
N ASP A 58 4.58 11.14 -11.38
CA ASP A 58 5.44 9.97 -11.62
C ASP A 58 5.55 9.20 -10.29
N VAL A 59 5.34 7.89 -10.35
CA VAL A 59 5.43 6.99 -9.22
C VAL A 59 6.31 5.81 -9.59
N GLU A 60 7.40 5.62 -8.86
CA GLU A 60 8.08 4.33 -8.81
C GLU A 60 7.52 3.54 -7.64
N TRP A 61 6.86 2.43 -7.93
CA TRP A 61 6.37 1.50 -6.92
C TRP A 61 7.33 0.32 -6.81
N ARG A 62 7.89 0.10 -5.61
CA ARG A 62 8.65 -1.10 -5.26
C ARG A 62 7.81 -2.00 -4.38
N HIS A 63 7.27 -3.04 -5.01
CA HIS A 63 6.45 -4.04 -4.37
C HIS A 63 7.30 -5.11 -3.70
N HIS A 64 7.02 -5.42 -2.44
CA HIS A 64 7.65 -6.51 -1.71
C HIS A 64 6.57 -7.33 -0.99
N PRO A 65 6.21 -8.53 -1.47
CA PRO A 65 5.14 -9.35 -0.88
C PRO A 65 5.32 -9.64 0.62
N GLU A 66 6.58 -9.73 1.08
CA GLU A 66 6.93 -10.06 2.46
C GLU A 66 7.47 -8.86 3.26
N ALA A 67 7.48 -7.65 2.68
CA ALA A 67 8.05 -6.46 3.31
C ALA A 67 7.23 -5.20 3.04
N LEU A 68 7.81 -4.04 3.35
CA LEU A 68 7.17 -2.74 3.13
C LEU A 68 7.15 -2.39 1.64
N ASP A 69 5.95 -2.15 1.13
CA ASP A 69 5.78 -1.53 -0.17
C ASP A 69 6.16 -0.05 -0.08
N THR A 70 6.88 0.42 -1.10
CA THR A 70 7.32 1.82 -1.16
C THR A 70 6.92 2.44 -2.48
N PHE A 71 6.25 3.58 -2.42
CA PHE A 71 5.89 4.42 -3.54
C PHE A 71 6.75 5.68 -3.49
N PHE A 72 7.68 5.83 -4.43
CA PHE A 72 8.46 7.04 -4.62
C PHE A 72 7.67 7.99 -5.51
N VAL A 73 7.12 9.04 -4.91
CA VAL A 73 6.16 9.93 -5.55
C VAL A 73 6.84 11.23 -5.94
N ASN A 74 6.73 11.57 -7.23
CA ASN A 74 7.31 12.77 -7.79
C ASN A 74 6.25 13.56 -8.59
N GLN A 75 6.17 14.85 -8.33
CA GLN A 75 5.25 15.77 -9.02
C GLN A 75 6.04 17.03 -9.42
N PRO A 76 5.71 17.65 -10.57
CA PRO A 76 6.29 18.94 -10.92
C PRO A 76 6.01 19.98 -9.83
N ASP A 77 7.03 20.76 -9.48
CA ASP A 77 6.93 21.94 -8.59
C ASP A 77 6.43 21.66 -7.15
N VAL A 78 6.37 20.38 -6.73
CA VAL A 78 5.99 19.96 -5.38
C VAL A 78 7.10 19.11 -4.78
N PRO A 79 7.40 19.22 -3.46
CA PRO A 79 8.38 18.35 -2.82
C PRO A 79 8.03 16.86 -3.00
N LYS A 80 9.01 16.09 -3.49
CA LYS A 80 8.90 14.64 -3.60
C LYS A 80 8.76 14.01 -2.21
N PHE A 81 8.05 12.88 -2.16
CA PHE A 81 7.91 12.10 -0.95
C PHE A 81 7.88 10.61 -1.27
N ASN A 82 8.21 9.79 -0.28
CA ASN A 82 8.01 8.36 -0.34
C ASN A 82 6.81 8.01 0.54
N PHE A 83 5.83 7.29 0.02
CA PHE A 83 4.80 6.67 0.82
C PHE A 83 5.17 5.21 1.06
N VAL A 84 5.30 4.81 2.33
CA VAL A 84 5.68 3.46 2.73
C VAL A 84 4.50 2.82 3.46
N THR A 85 4.14 1.60 3.06
CA THR A 85 3.00 0.88 3.62
C THR A 85 3.24 -0.64 3.73
N ALA A 86 2.85 -1.23 4.86
CA ALA A 86 2.52 -2.65 4.99
C ALA A 86 1.53 -2.86 6.13
N GLY A 87 0.30 -3.23 5.80
CA GLY A 87 -0.73 -3.51 6.78
C GLY A 87 -0.95 -2.34 7.74
N GLU A 88 -0.55 -2.46 9.00
CA GLU A 88 -0.75 -1.42 10.02
C GLU A 88 0.30 -0.29 9.96
N TYR A 89 1.44 -0.52 9.32
CA TYR A 89 2.54 0.44 9.25
C TYR A 89 2.40 1.33 8.02
N ARG A 90 2.17 2.64 8.25
CA ARG A 90 2.05 3.64 7.18
C ARG A 90 2.75 4.93 7.57
N TYR A 91 3.63 5.42 6.71
CA TYR A 91 4.28 6.71 6.91
C TYR A 91 4.72 7.33 5.59
N MET A 92 4.92 8.66 5.62
CA MET A 92 5.57 9.40 4.54
C MET A 92 6.99 9.76 4.93
N GLU A 93 7.93 9.62 4.00
CA GLU A 93 9.27 10.17 4.11
C GLU A 93 9.43 11.32 3.14
N PHE A 94 10.07 12.40 3.58
CA PHE A 94 10.43 13.55 2.75
C PHE A 94 11.95 13.56 2.60
N PRO A 95 12.51 12.99 1.53
CA PRO A 95 13.94 12.71 1.44
C PRO A 95 14.83 13.94 1.54
N ASP A 96 14.37 15.06 0.97
CA ASP A 96 15.17 16.30 0.88
C ASP A 96 15.38 16.94 2.26
N ILE A 97 14.37 16.86 3.12
CA ILE A 97 14.40 17.40 4.50
C ILE A 97 14.64 16.32 5.56
N LYS A 98 14.73 15.05 5.16
CA LYS A 98 14.97 13.87 6.03
C LYS A 98 13.97 13.72 7.18
N VAL A 99 12.70 14.06 6.93
CA VAL A 99 11.61 13.94 7.92
C VAL A 99 10.75 12.72 7.60
N LYS A 100 10.29 12.03 8.65
CA LYS A 100 9.26 11.00 8.56
C LYS A 100 7.99 11.47 9.27
N ARG A 101 6.84 11.26 8.64
CA ARG A 101 5.51 11.57 9.18
C ARG A 101 4.72 10.26 9.28
N GLN A 102 4.38 9.84 10.49
CA GLN A 102 3.47 8.72 10.70
C GLN A 102 2.08 9.07 10.17
N LEU A 103 1.43 8.10 9.52
CA LEU A 103 0.07 8.26 9.03
C LEU A 103 -0.89 7.32 9.77
N GLY A 104 -1.97 7.87 10.32
CA GLY A 104 -3.17 7.11 10.64
C GLY A 104 -4.04 6.83 9.41
N THR A 105 -4.97 5.89 9.54
CA THR A 105 -5.87 5.45 8.45
C THR A 105 -6.66 6.59 7.82
N HIS A 106 -7.11 7.57 8.60
CA HIS A 106 -7.89 8.70 8.08
C HIS A 106 -7.13 9.54 7.03
N HIS A 107 -5.79 9.54 7.03
CA HIS A 107 -4.99 10.23 6.02
C HIS A 107 -5.03 9.55 4.66
N LEU A 108 -5.46 8.28 4.55
CA LEU A 108 -5.57 7.60 3.26
C LEU A 108 -6.54 8.32 2.30
N LYS A 109 -7.52 9.05 2.84
CA LYS A 109 -8.48 9.87 2.06
C LYS A 109 -7.83 11.09 1.38
N GLU A 110 -6.64 11.49 1.81
CA GLU A 110 -5.90 12.63 1.28
C GLU A 110 -5.50 12.39 -0.18
N ASN A 111 -5.59 13.45 -0.98
CA ASN A 111 -5.11 13.43 -2.36
C ASN A 111 -3.59 13.52 -2.39
N ILE A 112 -2.99 12.97 -3.45
CA ILE A 112 -1.57 13.10 -3.74
C ILE A 112 -1.34 14.42 -4.46
N GLY A 113 -0.93 15.44 -3.69
CA GLY A 113 -0.82 16.81 -4.17
C GLY A 113 -2.17 17.29 -4.74
N GLU A 114 -2.15 17.82 -5.95
CA GLU A 114 -3.35 18.27 -6.66
C GLU A 114 -3.94 17.24 -7.63
N THR A 115 -3.47 15.98 -7.59
CA THR A 115 -3.98 14.91 -8.46
C THR A 115 -5.30 14.34 -7.93
N PRO A 116 -6.11 13.68 -8.79
CA PRO A 116 -7.30 12.97 -8.34
C PRO A 116 -6.99 11.63 -7.64
N LEU A 117 -5.71 11.25 -7.54
CA LEU A 117 -5.29 10.02 -6.86
C LEU A 117 -5.15 10.27 -5.36
N LYS A 118 -5.48 9.23 -4.59
CA LYS A 118 -5.43 9.24 -3.12
C LYS A 118 -4.35 8.31 -2.61
N LEU A 119 -3.88 8.54 -1.38
CA LEU A 119 -2.98 7.59 -0.71
C LEU A 119 -3.63 6.20 -0.56
N ASP A 120 -4.94 6.16 -0.38
CA ASP A 120 -5.74 4.92 -0.36
C ASP A 120 -5.64 4.11 -1.66
N ASP A 121 -5.33 4.75 -2.80
CA ASP A 121 -5.19 4.06 -4.09
C ASP A 121 -3.91 3.23 -4.13
N MET A 122 -2.83 3.79 -3.60
CA MET A 122 -1.56 3.10 -3.41
C MET A 122 -1.69 1.99 -2.37
N GLU A 123 -2.43 2.24 -1.29
CA GLU A 123 -2.74 1.24 -0.27
C GLU A 123 -3.49 0.03 -0.86
N LEU A 124 -4.53 0.28 -1.65
CA LEU A 124 -5.30 -0.79 -2.29
C LEU A 124 -4.48 -1.54 -3.35
N LEU A 125 -3.55 -0.86 -4.02
CA LEU A 125 -2.67 -1.47 -5.00
C LEU A 125 -1.65 -2.42 -4.36
N ALA A 126 -1.04 -2.01 -3.24
CA ALA A 126 -0.06 -2.81 -2.50
C ALA A 126 -0.70 -3.88 -1.61
N ASN A 127 -1.71 -3.49 -0.84
CA ASN A 127 -2.25 -4.25 0.28
C ASN A 127 -3.77 -4.45 0.15
N GLY A 128 -4.28 -4.61 -1.07
CA GLY A 128 -5.71 -4.75 -1.36
C GLY A 128 -6.38 -5.87 -0.56
N GLN A 129 -7.05 -5.51 0.53
CA GLN A 129 -7.83 -6.43 1.37
C GLN A 129 -9.32 -6.18 1.19
N PHE A 130 -10.03 -7.26 0.88
CA PHE A 130 -11.45 -7.25 0.58
C PHE A 130 -12.19 -8.17 1.55
N LEU A 131 -13.47 -7.93 1.75
CA LEU A 131 -14.31 -8.82 2.53
C LEU A 131 -14.57 -10.08 1.71
N CYS A 132 -14.27 -11.25 2.29
CA CYS A 132 -14.59 -12.53 1.69
C CYS A 132 -16.09 -12.63 1.48
N ARG A 133 -16.47 -13.22 0.36
CA ARG A 133 -17.88 -13.31 -0.03
C ARG A 133 -18.42 -14.68 0.26
N ASP A 134 -19.71 -14.68 0.56
CA ASP A 134 -20.54 -15.83 0.29
C ASP A 134 -20.87 -15.84 -1.22
N SER A 135 -20.36 -16.84 -1.94
CA SER A 135 -20.56 -17.01 -3.38
C SER A 135 -22.04 -17.18 -3.77
N SER A 136 -22.93 -17.46 -2.81
CA SER A 136 -24.37 -17.56 -3.05
C SER A 136 -25.10 -16.21 -3.10
N VAL A 137 -24.48 -15.12 -2.62
CA VAL A 137 -25.17 -13.82 -2.41
C VAL A 137 -24.71 -12.74 -3.38
N GLN A 138 -23.43 -12.72 -3.78
CA GLN A 138 -22.85 -11.61 -4.52
C GLN A 138 -22.02 -12.08 -5.72
N LYS A 139 -22.25 -11.47 -6.89
CA LYS A 139 -21.51 -11.77 -8.13
C LYS A 139 -20.00 -11.62 -7.92
N PRO A 140 -19.13 -12.54 -8.43
CA PRO A 140 -17.65 -12.55 -8.25
C PRO A 140 -16.96 -11.23 -8.67
N ASN A 141 -17.67 -10.47 -9.48
CA ASN A 141 -17.55 -9.05 -9.79
C ASN A 141 -17.07 -7.98 -8.81
N ILE A 142 -17.71 -8.01 -7.64
CA ILE A 142 -17.96 -6.83 -6.80
C ILE A 142 -17.19 -6.95 -5.50
N LEU A 143 -15.98 -6.41 -5.46
CA LEU A 143 -15.06 -6.50 -4.34
C LEU A 143 -15.38 -5.40 -3.32
N SER A 144 -15.92 -5.78 -2.16
CA SER A 144 -16.09 -4.88 -1.03
C SER A 144 -14.77 -4.75 -0.27
N THR A 145 -14.28 -3.53 -0.06
CA THR A 145 -13.01 -3.30 0.62
C THR A 145 -13.15 -3.50 2.14
N ALA A 146 -12.10 -3.98 2.80
CA ALA A 146 -12.11 -4.21 4.25
C ALA A 146 -11.60 -2.99 5.04
N PHE A 147 -10.51 -2.35 4.57
CA PHE A 147 -9.79 -1.31 5.31
C PHE A 147 -9.62 0.02 4.55
N SER A 148 -10.14 0.11 3.33
CA SER A 148 -10.07 1.32 2.52
C SER A 148 -10.88 2.44 3.16
N MET A 149 -10.29 3.63 3.19
CA MET A 149 -10.93 4.80 3.80
C MET A 149 -11.63 5.68 2.78
N ALA A 150 -11.27 5.59 1.49
CA ALA A 150 -11.91 6.34 0.43
C ALA A 150 -12.95 5.52 -0.36
N TRP A 151 -12.70 4.23 -0.57
CA TRP A 151 -13.43 3.39 -1.51
C TRP A 151 -14.08 2.21 -0.80
N TRP A 152 -15.41 2.10 -0.83
CA TRP A 152 -16.11 0.99 -0.18
C TRP A 152 -16.26 -0.23 -1.09
N SER A 153 -16.20 -0.05 -2.41
CA SER A 153 -16.18 -1.18 -3.34
C SER A 153 -15.49 -0.89 -4.67
N LEU A 154 -15.04 -1.97 -5.29
CA LEU A 154 -14.54 -2.05 -6.65
C LEU A 154 -15.43 -3.02 -7.43
N VAL A 155 -15.91 -2.60 -8.60
CA VAL A 155 -16.74 -3.42 -9.48
C VAL A 155 -16.00 -3.60 -10.79
N ALA A 156 -15.54 -4.81 -11.05
CA ALA A 156 -14.95 -5.18 -12.34
C ALA A 156 -16.06 -5.59 -13.32
N ASP A 157 -15.87 -5.40 -14.62
CA ASP A 157 -16.79 -5.92 -15.64
C ASP A 157 -16.54 -7.41 -15.93
N SER A 158 -15.28 -7.83 -15.95
CA SER A 158 -14.83 -9.21 -16.09
C SER A 158 -13.64 -9.52 -15.18
N LEU A 159 -13.32 -10.81 -15.02
CA LEU A 159 -12.15 -11.29 -14.30
C LEU A 159 -11.48 -12.40 -15.13
N PRO A 160 -10.14 -12.56 -15.06
CA PRO A 160 -9.21 -11.81 -14.20
C PRO A 160 -8.73 -10.47 -14.79
N GLN A 161 -8.94 -10.21 -16.09
CA GLN A 161 -8.44 -9.02 -16.80
C GLN A 161 -9.61 -8.13 -17.23
N PRO A 162 -10.15 -7.29 -16.33
CA PRO A 162 -11.24 -6.39 -16.66
C PRO A 162 -10.87 -5.39 -17.76
N SER A 163 -11.87 -4.96 -18.51
CA SER A 163 -11.77 -3.77 -19.39
C SER A 163 -12.23 -2.51 -18.67
N LYS A 164 -13.02 -2.67 -17.60
CA LYS A 164 -13.53 -1.58 -16.78
C LYS A 164 -13.57 -1.97 -15.31
N VAL A 165 -13.03 -1.10 -14.47
CA VAL A 165 -13.18 -1.17 -13.00
C VAL A 165 -13.82 0.13 -12.51
N THR A 166 -14.91 0.01 -11.78
CA THR A 166 -15.57 1.15 -11.14
C THR A 166 -15.30 1.13 -9.64
N MET A 167 -14.75 2.21 -9.12
CA MET A 167 -14.58 2.42 -7.69
C MET A 167 -15.70 3.30 -7.16
N ASN A 168 -16.31 2.88 -6.06
CA ASN A 168 -17.35 3.63 -5.41
C ASN A 168 -16.86 4.04 -4.01
N GLY A 169 -17.04 5.31 -3.67
CA GLY A 169 -16.59 5.93 -2.44
C GLY A 169 -17.73 6.58 -1.65
N ALA A 170 -17.35 7.27 -0.57
CA ALA A 170 -18.29 7.98 0.28
C ALA A 170 -19.00 9.12 -0.48
N ARG A 171 -20.17 9.56 0.01
CA ARG A 171 -20.92 10.70 -0.55
C ARG A 171 -21.22 10.59 -2.05
N LYS A 172 -21.45 9.37 -2.54
CA LYS A 172 -21.69 9.05 -3.97
C LYS A 172 -20.50 9.38 -4.88
N GLU A 173 -19.30 9.56 -4.33
CA GLU A 173 -18.09 9.66 -5.14
C GLU A 173 -17.92 8.37 -5.95
N LYS A 174 -17.72 8.51 -7.25
CA LYS A 174 -17.58 7.41 -8.18
C LYS A 174 -16.55 7.76 -9.22
N ARG A 175 -15.69 6.81 -9.55
CA ARG A 175 -14.77 6.92 -10.67
C ARG A 175 -14.65 5.59 -11.40
N SER A 176 -14.36 5.66 -12.69
CA SER A 176 -14.18 4.49 -13.55
C SER A 176 -12.78 4.51 -14.14
N PHE A 177 -12.16 3.33 -14.13
CA PHE A 177 -10.91 3.02 -14.79
C PHE A 177 -11.25 2.18 -16.02
N TRP A 178 -10.95 2.70 -17.20
CA TRP A 178 -11.06 1.98 -18.45
C TRP A 178 -9.68 1.48 -18.85
N ILE A 179 -9.49 0.17 -18.77
CA ILE A 179 -8.21 -0.47 -19.05
C ILE A 179 -8.17 -0.75 -20.54
N ARG A 180 -7.40 0.06 -21.26
CA ARG A 180 -7.26 -0.02 -22.72
C ARG A 180 -6.25 -1.07 -23.15
N GLN A 181 -5.25 -1.34 -22.30
CA GLN A 181 -4.18 -2.26 -22.63
C GLN A 181 -3.70 -3.01 -21.39
N TRP A 182 -3.57 -4.33 -21.55
CA TRP A 182 -2.84 -5.21 -20.65
C TRP A 182 -1.53 -5.64 -21.32
N LYS A 183 -0.43 -5.71 -20.57
CA LYS A 183 0.87 -6.16 -21.08
C LYS A 183 1.57 -7.05 -20.07
N ASN A 184 2.30 -8.03 -20.58
CA ASN A 184 3.17 -8.87 -19.77
C ASN A 184 4.50 -8.14 -19.49
N TYR A 185 4.88 -8.05 -18.22
CA TYR A 185 6.19 -7.59 -17.77
C TYR A 185 6.84 -8.68 -16.92
N SER A 186 7.83 -9.37 -17.48
CA SER A 186 8.59 -10.41 -16.76
C SER A 186 7.72 -11.50 -16.13
N GLY A 187 6.63 -11.90 -16.79
CA GLY A 187 5.69 -12.92 -16.32
C GLY A 187 4.41 -12.37 -15.71
N GLU A 188 4.39 -11.11 -15.27
CA GLU A 188 3.22 -10.49 -14.62
C GLU A 188 2.39 -9.67 -15.62
N MET A 189 1.08 -9.90 -15.66
CA MET A 189 0.16 -9.19 -16.55
C MET A 189 -0.38 -7.94 -15.87
N LEU A 190 0.00 -6.76 -16.37
CA LEU A 190 -0.34 -5.47 -15.76
C LEU A 190 -1.20 -4.58 -16.68
N PRO A 191 -2.09 -3.75 -16.11
CA PRO A 191 -2.87 -2.78 -16.88
C PRO A 191 -1.99 -1.59 -17.27
N THR A 192 -1.41 -1.65 -18.46
CA THR A 192 -0.42 -0.68 -18.95
C THR A 192 -0.98 0.66 -19.33
N LEU A 193 -2.21 0.74 -19.85
CA LEU A 193 -2.83 2.00 -20.25
C LEU A 193 -4.24 2.06 -19.71
N VAL A 194 -4.49 3.00 -18.81
CA VAL A 194 -5.74 3.12 -18.06
C VAL A 194 -6.23 4.55 -18.15
N LYS A 195 -7.47 4.73 -18.65
CA LYS A 195 -8.15 6.02 -18.59
C LYS A 195 -8.95 6.10 -17.29
N LEU A 196 -8.77 7.17 -16.54
CA LEU A 196 -9.52 7.51 -15.34
C LEU A 196 -10.60 8.55 -15.68
N GLU A 197 -11.84 8.29 -15.28
CA GLU A 197 -12.96 9.21 -15.45
C GLU A 197 -13.81 9.31 -14.17
N SER A 198 -14.17 10.55 -13.83
CA SER A 198 -15.17 10.93 -12.84
C SER A 198 -15.98 12.10 -13.38
N GLU A 199 -17.05 12.49 -12.70
CA GLU A 199 -17.82 13.70 -13.04
C GLU A 199 -16.99 14.98 -12.92
N LYS A 200 -15.96 14.98 -12.06
CA LYS A 200 -15.17 16.18 -11.72
C LYS A 200 -13.76 16.22 -12.28
N TYR A 201 -13.23 15.08 -12.70
CA TYR A 201 -11.85 14.96 -13.13
C TYR A 201 -11.70 13.83 -14.14
N SER A 202 -10.61 13.88 -14.89
CA SER A 202 -10.26 12.84 -15.84
C SER A 202 -8.76 12.75 -16.01
N GLY A 203 -8.27 11.64 -16.55
CA GLY A 203 -6.87 11.52 -16.88
C GLY A 203 -6.52 10.17 -17.44
N GLU A 204 -5.23 9.96 -17.60
CA GLU A 204 -4.66 8.70 -18.07
C GLU A 204 -3.50 8.34 -17.16
N ILE A 205 -3.37 7.04 -16.92
CA ILE A 205 -2.30 6.42 -16.14
C ILE A 205 -1.69 5.37 -17.05
N TRP A 206 -0.36 5.32 -17.13
CA TRP A 206 0.32 4.25 -17.83
C TRP A 206 1.57 3.76 -17.14
N ILE A 207 1.90 2.50 -17.42
CA ILE A 207 3.10 1.84 -16.90
C ILE A 207 4.22 2.01 -17.94
N ARG A 208 5.14 2.94 -17.65
CA ARG A 208 6.33 3.21 -18.48
C ARG A 208 7.24 1.99 -18.55
N SER A 209 7.47 1.35 -17.41
CA SER A 209 8.28 0.13 -17.32
C SER A 209 7.92 -0.66 -16.06
N ALA A 210 8.08 -1.98 -16.13
CA ALA A 210 8.01 -2.84 -14.95
C ALA A 210 9.00 -3.99 -15.11
N TYR A 211 9.67 -4.34 -14.03
CA TYR A 211 10.71 -5.38 -14.00
C TYR A 211 10.84 -5.94 -12.59
N THR A 212 11.38 -7.15 -12.48
CA THR A 212 11.62 -7.79 -11.18
C THR A 212 12.75 -7.08 -10.42
N ILE A 213 12.72 -7.14 -9.09
CA ILE A 213 13.77 -6.49 -8.27
C ILE A 213 15.15 -7.08 -8.56
N GLN A 214 15.24 -8.37 -8.91
CA GLN A 214 16.50 -9.00 -9.31
C GLN A 214 17.09 -8.35 -10.57
N ALA A 215 16.25 -7.91 -11.52
CA ALA A 215 16.71 -7.21 -12.71
C ALA A 215 17.30 -5.83 -12.40
N LEU A 216 16.82 -5.15 -11.35
CA LEU A 216 17.41 -3.89 -10.87
C LEU A 216 18.82 -4.08 -10.29
N GLN A 217 19.04 -5.20 -9.60
CA GLN A 217 20.35 -5.55 -9.04
C GLN A 217 21.34 -5.97 -10.13
N ALA A 218 20.84 -6.49 -11.25
CA ALA A 218 21.63 -6.88 -12.40
C ALA A 218 21.98 -5.72 -13.37
N ASP A 219 21.58 -4.48 -13.08
CA ASP A 219 21.85 -3.31 -13.94
C ASP A 219 23.36 -3.16 -14.22
N PRO A 220 23.82 -3.36 -15.47
CA PRO A 220 25.22 -3.22 -15.85
C PRO A 220 25.76 -1.80 -15.66
N LEU A 221 24.90 -0.78 -15.52
CA LEU A 221 25.30 0.61 -15.24
C LEU A 221 25.58 0.87 -13.75
N LYS A 222 25.07 0.01 -12.84
CA LYS A 222 25.42 0.02 -11.41
C LYS A 222 26.60 -0.86 -11.07
N ASN A 223 26.86 -1.89 -11.88
CA ASN A 223 28.16 -2.52 -11.92
C ASN A 223 29.12 -1.50 -12.53
N SER A 224 29.73 -0.67 -11.67
CA SER A 224 30.90 0.12 -12.05
C SER A 224 31.78 -0.78 -12.88
N VAL A 225 31.85 -0.53 -14.20
CA VAL A 225 32.87 -1.11 -15.06
C VAL A 225 34.14 -0.94 -14.28
N GLU A 226 34.73 -2.05 -13.82
CA GLU A 226 35.97 -2.04 -13.07
C GLU A 226 36.92 -1.19 -13.89
N GLY A 227 37.15 0.03 -13.40
CA GLY A 227 37.86 1.03 -14.15
C GLY A 227 39.21 0.43 -14.47
N LYS A 228 39.57 0.46 -15.76
CA LYS A 228 40.95 0.22 -16.22
C LYS A 228 41.92 0.75 -15.15
N PRO A 229 42.91 -0.04 -14.71
CA PRO A 229 43.77 0.35 -13.60
C PRO A 229 44.35 1.73 -13.89
N LYS A 230 43.98 2.72 -13.07
CA LYS A 230 44.62 4.04 -13.11
C LYS A 230 46.09 3.82 -12.75
N PRO A 231 47.04 4.36 -13.53
CA PRO A 231 48.45 4.28 -13.16
C PRO A 231 48.66 4.90 -11.77
N PRO A 232 49.55 4.34 -10.93
CA PRO A 232 49.71 4.77 -9.55
C PRO A 232 50.19 6.22 -9.51
N LEU A 233 49.48 7.05 -8.73
CA LEU A 233 49.91 8.40 -8.41
C LEU A 233 51.14 8.34 -7.47
N PRO A 234 52.14 9.24 -7.62
CA PRO A 234 53.31 9.26 -6.75
C PRO A 234 52.98 9.60 -5.29
N ASP A 235 53.66 8.90 -4.39
CA ASP A 235 53.57 8.99 -2.92
C ASP A 235 54.00 10.36 -2.36
N LEU A 236 53.14 11.38 -2.44
CA LEU A 236 53.41 12.70 -1.85
C LEU A 236 52.52 13.10 -0.68
N PHE A 237 51.59 12.23 -0.25
CA PHE A 237 50.82 12.47 0.97
C PHE A 237 50.66 11.18 1.79
N ARG A 238 51.74 10.80 2.50
CA ARG A 238 51.67 9.84 3.61
C ARG A 238 50.63 10.33 4.63
N LYS A 239 49.48 9.67 4.68
CA LYS A 239 48.56 9.77 5.82
C LYS A 239 49.18 9.07 7.02
N ILE A 240 49.21 9.80 8.12
CA ILE A 240 49.63 9.38 9.46
C ILE A 240 48.88 8.08 9.86
N PRO A 241 49.56 7.06 10.41
CA PRO A 241 48.89 5.84 10.85
C PRO A 241 48.24 6.09 12.21
N VAL A 242 46.91 6.25 12.23
CA VAL A 242 46.15 6.21 13.49
C VAL A 242 45.63 4.78 13.68
N LYS A 243 46.43 3.98 14.38
CA LYS A 243 45.97 2.82 15.15
C LYS A 243 45.02 3.35 16.23
N GLY A 244 43.74 3.05 16.12
CA GLY A 244 42.75 3.40 17.14
C GLY A 244 41.36 2.97 16.68
N GLU A 245 40.74 2.09 17.44
CA GLU A 245 39.36 1.62 17.25
C GLU A 245 38.42 2.81 17.04
N ARG A 246 37.67 2.81 15.92
CA ARG A 246 36.55 3.73 15.75
C ARG A 246 35.47 3.34 16.76
N LYS A 247 35.33 4.12 17.83
CA LYS A 247 34.17 4.07 18.74
C LYS A 247 32.91 4.28 17.91
N ILE A 248 32.06 3.26 17.85
CA ILE A 248 30.70 3.35 17.34
C ILE A 248 29.94 4.35 18.25
N PRO A 249 29.26 5.37 17.71
CA PRO A 249 28.42 6.26 18.50
C PRO A 249 27.39 5.44 19.31
N LEU A 250 27.23 5.71 20.61
CA LEU A 250 26.38 4.93 21.52
C LEU A 250 24.94 4.70 21.02
N ILE A 251 24.41 5.61 20.20
CA ILE A 251 23.06 5.51 19.60
C ILE A 251 22.91 4.31 18.65
N LEU A 252 24.00 3.83 18.04
CA LEU A 252 24.00 2.67 17.16
C LEU A 252 24.21 1.34 17.90
N LYS A 253 24.61 1.36 19.18
CA LYS A 253 24.67 0.15 20.04
C LYS A 253 23.33 -0.13 20.74
N LEU A 254 22.61 0.92 21.16
CA LEU A 254 21.31 0.78 21.84
C LEU A 254 20.23 0.10 20.97
N ASN A 255 20.25 0.29 19.65
CA ASN A 255 19.27 -0.34 18.75
C ASN A 255 19.54 -1.83 18.47
N GLN A 256 20.72 -2.37 18.82
CA GLN A 256 21.00 -3.80 18.64
C GLN A 256 20.59 -4.64 19.87
N GLU A 257 20.54 -4.05 21.06
CA GLU A 257 20.08 -4.74 22.27
C GLU A 257 18.54 -4.75 22.40
N LEU A 258 17.85 -3.73 21.86
CA LEU A 258 16.38 -3.65 21.84
C LEU A 258 15.69 -4.53 20.80
N LEU A 259 16.43 -5.23 19.93
CA LEU A 259 15.90 -6.11 18.88
C LEU A 259 16.22 -7.60 19.13
N ARG A 260 16.51 -7.98 20.39
CA ARG A 260 16.80 -9.36 20.81
C ARG A 260 15.82 -9.94 21.84
N GLU A 261 14.67 -9.32 22.04
CA GLU A 261 13.52 -9.93 22.74
C GLU A 261 12.29 -9.94 21.84
#